data_AF-A0A7C5KCH9-F1
#
_entry.id   AF-A0A7C5KCH9-F1
#
_cell.length_a   1.000
_cell.length_b   1.000
_cell.length_c   1.000
_cell.angle_alpha   90.00
_cell.angle_beta   90.00
_cell.angle_gamma   90.00
#
_symmetry.space_group_name_H-M   'P 1'
#
loop_
_entity.id
_entity.type
_entity.pdbx_description
1 polymer ?
#
loop_
_entity_poly.entity_id
_entity_poly.type
_entity_poly.pdbx_seq_one_letter_code
_entity_poly.pdbx_strand_id
1 'polypeptide(L)'
;MRGEEEKVKRILTDPRLSAIKAMLEKDHAIDCLLLLYLGKGKWKDAKDFMRANGLTLSDGTFRARMMEIEDLGLAKSERIDPLKKKYMKTDLGDKVARLLLEFFERLEV
;
A
#
# COMPACT_ATOMS: atom_id res chain seq x y z
N MET A 1 -18.78 -18.17 -14.39
CA MET A 1 -17.83 -19.15 -14.95
C MET A 1 -16.91 -18.56 -16.02
N ARG A 2 -17.24 -18.48 -17.34
CA ARG A 2 -16.27 -17.96 -18.35
C ARG A 2 -15.80 -16.51 -18.10
N GLY A 3 -16.67 -15.64 -17.59
CA GLY A 3 -16.31 -14.24 -17.32
C GLY A 3 -15.44 -14.02 -16.08
N GLU A 4 -15.42 -14.96 -15.14
CA GLU A 4 -14.57 -14.87 -13.95
C GLU A 4 -13.16 -15.33 -14.27
N GLU A 5 -13.04 -16.42 -15.03
CA GLU A 5 -11.76 -16.92 -15.52
C GLU A 5 -11.01 -15.87 -16.34
N GLU A 6 -11.69 -15.14 -17.23
CA GLU A 6 -11.06 -14.07 -18.01
C GLU A 6 -10.59 -12.90 -17.13
N LYS A 7 -11.35 -12.54 -16.08
CA LYS A 7 -10.92 -11.52 -15.10
C LYS A 7 -9.67 -11.97 -14.36
N VAL A 8 -9.64 -13.22 -13.90
CA VAL A 8 -8.47 -13.80 -13.22
C VAL A 8 -7.27 -13.82 -14.16
N LYS A 9 -7.43 -14.31 -15.38
CA LYS A 9 -6.38 -14.30 -16.40
C LYS A 9 -5.82 -12.90 -16.60
N ARG A 10 -6.69 -11.90 -16.75
CA ARG A 10 -6.26 -10.50 -16.89
C ARG A 10 -5.46 -10.01 -15.69
N ILE A 11 -5.88 -10.31 -14.45
CA ILE A 11 -5.12 -9.94 -13.25
C ILE A 11 -3.72 -10.58 -13.26
N LEU A 12 -3.62 -11.83 -13.69
CA LEU A 12 -2.36 -12.59 -13.71
C LEU A 12 -1.43 -12.18 -14.85
N THR A 13 -1.96 -11.77 -16.00
CA THR A 13 -1.16 -11.52 -17.22
C THR A 13 -0.99 -10.04 -17.59
N ASP A 14 -1.89 -9.16 -17.18
CA ASP A 14 -1.72 -7.71 -17.41
C ASP A 14 -0.54 -7.21 -16.55
N PRO A 15 0.51 -6.61 -17.14
CA PRO A 15 1.70 -6.24 -16.39
C PRO A 15 1.43 -5.31 -15.20
N ARG A 16 0.48 -4.38 -15.34
CA ARG A 16 0.15 -3.41 -14.30
C ARG A 16 -0.63 -4.08 -13.17
N LEU A 17 -1.65 -4.88 -13.49
CA LEU A 17 -2.44 -5.58 -12.47
C LEU A 17 -1.60 -6.64 -11.74
N SER A 18 -0.76 -7.37 -12.48
CA SER A 18 0.14 -8.38 -11.94
C SER A 18 1.16 -7.76 -10.99
N ALA A 19 1.73 -6.60 -11.32
CA ALA A 19 2.66 -5.88 -10.44
C ALA A 19 1.98 -5.35 -9.16
N ILE A 20 0.76 -4.80 -9.26
CA ILE A 20 -0.01 -4.37 -8.09
C ILE A 20 -0.35 -5.57 -7.19
N LYS A 21 -0.83 -6.67 -7.78
CA LYS A 21 -1.09 -7.92 -7.04
C LYS A 21 0.17 -8.40 -6.31
N ALA A 22 1.28 -8.53 -7.02
CA ALA A 22 2.54 -9.01 -6.45
C ALA A 22 3.05 -8.10 -5.32
N MET A 23 2.79 -6.79 -5.38
CA MET A 23 3.11 -5.87 -4.28
C MET A 23 2.21 -6.09 -3.08
N LEU A 24 0.89 -6.26 -3.28
CA LEU A 24 -0.08 -6.51 -2.22
C LEU A 24 0.16 -7.83 -1.47
N GLU A 25 0.77 -8.82 -2.12
CA GLU A 25 1.13 -10.13 -1.52
C GLU A 25 2.35 -10.07 -0.59
N LYS A 26 3.11 -8.96 -0.61
CA LYS A 26 4.31 -8.83 0.22
C LYS A 26 3.96 -8.43 1.64
N ASP A 27 4.79 -8.89 2.57
CA ASP A 27 4.67 -8.58 3.99
C ASP A 27 4.60 -7.06 4.24
N HIS A 28 3.68 -6.66 5.10
CA HIS A 28 3.36 -5.26 5.43
C HIS A 28 2.98 -4.33 4.26
N ALA A 29 2.70 -4.84 3.06
CA ALA A 29 2.32 -4.02 1.91
C ALA A 29 0.96 -3.32 2.11
N ILE A 30 -0.05 -4.10 2.52
CA ILE A 30 -1.39 -3.60 2.84
C ILE A 30 -1.31 -2.62 4.02
N ASP A 31 -0.56 -2.95 5.08
CA ASP A 31 -0.34 -2.05 6.22
C ASP A 31 0.21 -0.70 5.76
N CYS A 32 1.23 -0.69 4.91
CA CYS A 32 1.83 0.54 4.40
C CYS A 32 0.86 1.35 3.53
N LEU A 33 0.01 0.70 2.73
CA LEU A 33 -1.04 1.38 1.96
C LEU A 33 -2.08 2.02 2.88
N LEU A 34 -2.52 1.32 3.93
CA LEU A 34 -3.50 1.83 4.89
C LEU A 34 -2.92 2.97 5.74
N LEU A 35 -1.66 2.85 6.18
CA LEU A 35 -0.92 3.93 6.83
C LEU A 35 -0.83 5.17 5.92
N LEU A 36 -0.51 4.98 4.65
CA LEU A 36 -0.46 6.06 3.67
C LEU A 36 -1.85 6.70 3.45
N TYR A 37 -2.90 5.89 3.43
CA TYR A 37 -4.29 6.35 3.33
C TYR A 37 -4.64 7.30 4.49
N LEU A 38 -4.24 6.94 5.71
CA LEU A 38 -4.35 7.75 6.94
C LEU A 38 -3.36 8.94 7.00
N GLY A 39 -2.58 9.18 5.94
CA GLY A 39 -1.60 10.27 5.87
C GLY A 39 -0.32 10.03 6.67
N LYS A 40 -0.06 8.80 7.13
CA LYS A 40 1.15 8.39 7.88
C LYS A 40 2.31 8.06 6.95
N GLY A 41 2.56 8.93 5.97
CA GLY A 41 3.61 8.74 4.96
C GLY A 41 5.03 9.10 5.40
N LYS A 42 5.24 9.45 6.68
CA LYS A 42 6.58 9.59 7.28
C LYS A 42 6.84 8.41 8.21
N TRP A 43 8.09 7.94 8.24
CA TRP A 43 8.48 6.82 9.09
C TRP A 43 8.09 7.01 10.56
N LYS A 44 8.34 8.21 11.14
CA LYS A 44 7.97 8.50 12.53
C LYS A 44 6.46 8.31 12.77
N ASP A 45 5.63 8.85 11.89
CA ASP A 45 4.17 8.82 12.05
C ASP A 45 3.63 7.38 11.92
N ALA A 46 4.18 6.60 10.99
CA ALA A 46 3.85 5.18 10.83
C ALA A 46 4.30 4.35 12.04
N LYS A 47 5.55 4.54 12.48
CA LYS A 47 6.12 3.86 13.64
C LYS A 47 5.31 4.12 14.91
N ASP A 48 4.94 5.38 15.16
CA ASP A 48 4.19 5.77 16.34
C ASP A 48 2.77 5.15 16.31
N PHE A 49 2.12 5.13 15.14
CA PHE A 49 0.83 4.44 14.96
C PHE A 49 0.93 2.94 15.23
N MET A 50 1.91 2.25 14.64
CA MET A 50 2.09 0.80 14.83
C MET A 50 2.32 0.47 16.31
N ARG A 51 3.23 1.20 16.97
CA ARG A 51 3.54 1.01 18.39
C ARG A 51 2.35 1.26 19.31
N ALA A 52 1.58 2.32 19.06
CA ALA A 52 0.40 2.64 19.87
C ALA A 52 -0.66 1.53 19.82
N ASN A 53 -0.66 0.70 18.78
CA ASN A 53 -1.59 -0.41 18.59
C ASN A 53 -0.95 -1.79 18.85
N GLY A 54 0.25 -1.84 19.45
CA GLY A 54 0.94 -3.11 19.73
C GLY A 54 1.45 -3.86 18.49
N LEU A 55 1.53 -3.18 17.34
CA LEU A 55 1.98 -3.73 16.07
C LEU A 55 3.47 -3.45 15.83
N THR A 56 4.08 -4.27 14.98
CA THR A 56 5.48 -4.15 14.58
C THR A 56 5.59 -3.77 13.11
N LEU A 57 6.50 -2.84 12.82
CA LEU A 57 6.95 -2.49 11.48
C LEU A 57 8.38 -1.98 11.62
N SER A 58 9.30 -2.41 10.76
CA SER A 58 10.68 -1.92 10.76
C SER A 58 10.85 -0.74 9.81
N ASP A 59 11.84 0.14 10.03
CA ASP A 59 12.15 1.25 9.11
C ASP A 59 12.53 0.70 7.72
N GLY A 60 13.33 -0.37 7.68
CA GLY A 60 13.73 -1.03 6.43
C GLY A 60 12.54 -1.54 5.63
N THR A 61 11.62 -2.26 6.29
CA THR A 61 10.40 -2.76 5.65
C THR A 61 9.51 -1.62 5.17
N PHE A 62 9.25 -0.62 6.02
CA PHE A 62 8.46 0.55 5.65
C PHE A 62 9.02 1.25 4.41
N ARG A 63 10.33 1.52 4.36
CA ARG A 63 10.97 2.15 3.21
C ARG A 63 10.88 1.30 1.96
N ALA A 64 11.13 -0.01 2.07
CA ALA A 64 11.02 -0.93 0.94
C ALA A 64 9.59 -0.94 0.36
N ARG A 65 8.57 -1.03 1.22
CA ARG A 65 7.16 -0.97 0.79
C ARG A 65 6.82 0.38 0.15
N MET A 66 7.20 1.49 0.78
CA MET A 66 6.89 2.83 0.26
C MET A 66 7.58 3.15 -1.08
N MET A 67 8.80 2.64 -1.31
CA MET A 67 9.45 2.75 -2.62
C MET A 67 8.67 1.99 -3.69
N GLU A 68 8.29 0.74 -3.44
CA GLU A 68 7.51 -0.04 -4.42
C GLU A 68 6.13 0.57 -4.68
N ILE A 69 5.45 1.07 -3.63
CA ILE A 69 4.17 1.76 -3.75
C ILE A 69 4.33 3.02 -4.62
N GLU A 70 5.43 3.76 -4.47
CA GLU A 70 5.74 4.91 -5.32
C GLU A 70 6.06 4.51 -6.76
N ASP A 71 6.88 3.47 -6.97
CA ASP A 71 7.26 2.97 -8.30
C ASP A 71 6.03 2.50 -9.11
N LEU A 72 5.00 1.99 -8.42
CA LEU A 72 3.71 1.61 -9.02
C LEU A 72 2.75 2.80 -9.24
N GLY A 73 3.15 4.02 -8.87
CA GLY A 73 2.33 5.23 -8.98
C GLY A 73 1.18 5.29 -7.97
N LEU A 74 1.21 4.47 -6.91
CA LEU A 74 0.22 4.49 -5.82
C LEU A 74 0.57 5.55 -4.77
N ALA A 75 1.85 5.91 -4.67
CA ALA A 75 2.33 7.05 -3.90
C ALA A 75 3.12 8.02 -4.78
N LYS A 76 3.26 9.23 -4.26
CA LYS A 76 4.28 10.19 -4.66
C LYS A 76 5.01 10.64 -3.41
N SER A 77 6.16 11.26 -3.57
CA SER A 77 6.93 11.75 -2.45
C SER A 77 7.42 13.18 -2.59
N GLU A 78 7.69 13.77 -1.44
CA GLU A 78 8.32 15.07 -1.30
C GLU A 78 9.56 14.91 -0.43
N ARG A 79 10.68 15.48 -0.88
CA ARG A 79 11.90 15.56 -0.06
C ARG A 79 11.72 16.70 0.93
N ILE A 80 11.82 16.38 2.22
CA ILE A 80 11.79 17.38 3.30
C ILE A 80 13.21 17.92 3.52
N ASP A 81 14.19 17.01 3.54
CA ASP A 81 15.63 17.29 3.65
C ASP A 81 16.41 16.16 2.93
N PRO A 82 17.76 16.22 2.83
CA PRO A 82 18.54 15.19 2.13
C PRO A 82 18.33 13.74 2.62
N LEU A 83 17.88 13.57 3.87
CA LEU A 83 17.70 12.27 4.52
C LEU A 83 16.22 11.91 4.75
N LYS A 84 15.30 12.87 4.63
CA LYS A 84 13.88 12.69 4.97
C LYS A 84 12.96 12.88 3.77
N LYS A 85 12.06 11.93 3.63
CA LYS A 85 11.04 11.85 2.59
C LYS A 85 9.66 11.72 3.23
N LYS A 86 8.68 12.42 2.69
CA LYS A 86 7.26 12.24 3.02
C LYS A 86 6.57 11.61 1.82
N TYR A 87 5.89 10.49 2.03
CA TYR A 87 5.03 9.89 1.01
C TYR A 87 3.61 10.41 1.13
N MET A 88 2.92 10.55 0.00
CA MET A 88 1.51 10.93 -0.10
C MET A 88 0.83 10.03 -1.12
N LYS A 89 -0.41 9.63 -0.84
CA LYS A 89 -1.22 8.85 -1.79
C LYS A 89 -1.48 9.63 -3.08
N THR A 90 -1.49 8.92 -4.20
CA THR A 90 -2.08 9.40 -5.46
C THR A 90 -3.57 9.03 -5.50
N ASP A 91 -4.30 9.47 -6.53
CA ASP A 91 -5.70 9.07 -6.71
C ASP A 91 -5.84 7.55 -6.91
N LEU A 92 -4.87 6.93 -7.59
CA LEU A 92 -4.82 5.47 -7.75
C LEU A 92 -4.56 4.78 -6.41
N GLY A 93 -3.62 5.30 -5.61
CA GLY A 93 -3.35 4.79 -4.27
C GLY A 93 -4.55 4.91 -3.33
N ASP A 94 -5.26 6.04 -3.36
CA ASP A 94 -6.50 6.25 -2.61
C ASP A 94 -7.56 5.21 -3.00
N LYS A 95 -7.76 5.02 -4.32
CA LYS A 95 -8.71 4.03 -4.83
C LYS A 95 -8.37 2.61 -4.36
N VAL A 96 -7.11 2.21 -4.46
CA VAL A 96 -6.67 0.87 -4.01
C VAL A 96 -6.89 0.70 -2.51
N ALA A 97 -6.51 1.69 -1.69
CA ALA A 97 -6.69 1.62 -0.24
C ALA A 97 -8.18 1.54 0.15
N ARG A 98 -9.07 2.28 -0.52
CA ARG A 98 -10.52 2.20 -0.29
C ARG A 98 -11.10 0.83 -0.64
N LEU A 99 -10.66 0.23 -1.75
CA LEU A 99 -11.10 -1.12 -2.12
C LEU A 99 -10.64 -2.17 -1.11
N LEU A 100 -9.44 -2.01 -0.53
CA LEU A 100 -8.96 -2.89 0.55
C LEU A 100 -9.78 -2.70 1.84
N LEU A 101 -10.08 -1.46 2.22
CA LEU A 101 -10.95 -1.19 3.37
C LEU A 101 -12.34 -1.81 3.18
N GLU A 102 -12.96 -1.60 2.02
CA GLU A 102 -14.26 -2.20 1.68
C GLU A 102 -14.19 -3.73 1.68
N PHE A 103 -13.09 -4.31 1.20
CA PHE A 103 -12.89 -5.76 1.26
C PHE A 103 -12.91 -6.27 2.70
N PHE A 104 -12.16 -5.64 3.62
CA PHE A 104 -12.13 -6.06 5.02
C PHE A 104 -13.44 -5.77 5.77
N GLU A 105 -14.08 -4.63 5.51
CA GLU A 105 -15.40 -4.29 6.06
C GLU A 105 -16.45 -5.35 5.71
N ARG A 106 -16.43 -5.89 4.48
CA ARG A 106 -17.34 -6.95 4.05
C ARG A 106 -17.04 -8.32 4.66
N LEU A 107 -15.87 -8.50 5.28
CA LEU A 107 -15.50 -9.73 6.00
C LEU A 107 -15.83 -9.67 7.49
N GLU A 108 -15.99 -8.46 8.05
CA GLU A 108 -16.49 -8.26 9.40
C GLU A 108 -17.98 -8.63 9.42
N VAL A 109 -18.29 -9.80 10.02
CA VAL A 109 -19.66 -10.31 10.21
C VAL A 109 -20.35 -9.58 11.34
#